data_AF-A0A353Y2Q9-F1
#
_entry.id   AF-A0A353Y2Q9-F1
#
_cell.length_a   1.000
_cell.length_b   1.000
_cell.length_c   1.000
_cell.angle_alpha   90.00
_cell.angle_beta   90.00
_cell.angle_gamma   90.00
#
_symmetry.space_group_name_H-M   'P 1'
#
loop_
_entity.id
_entity.type
_entity.pdbx_description
1 polymer ?
#
loop_
_entity_poly.entity_id
_entity_poly.type
_entity_poly.pdbx_seq_one_letter_code
_entity_poly.pdbx_strand_id
1 'polypeptide(L)' 'DPECDLDYCANTARDLKIDVAVKNNFGFGGTNGTLVFKRV' A
#
# COMPACT_ATOMS: atom_id res chain seq x y z
N ASP A 1 10.14 -12.32 7.54
CA ASP A 1 9.65 -13.52 6.86
C ASP A 1 10.34 -13.56 5.49
N PRO A 2 10.89 -14.70 5.04
CA PRO A 2 11.56 -14.80 3.73
C PRO A 2 10.69 -14.41 2.54
N GLU A 3 9.36 -14.53 2.66
CA GLU A 3 8.41 -14.20 1.59
C GLU A 3 7.97 -12.72 1.61
N CYS A 4 8.33 -11.97 2.66
CA CYS A 4 8.01 -10.55 2.81
C CYS A 4 9.27 -9.69 2.60
N ASP A 5 9.70 -9.56 1.35
CA ASP A 5 10.98 -8.95 0.94
C ASP A 5 10.84 -7.55 0.29
N LEU A 6 9.64 -6.94 0.34
CA LEU A 6 9.38 -5.61 -0.21
C LEU A 6 9.93 -4.46 0.67
N ASP A 7 9.99 -3.25 0.11
CA ASP A 7 10.26 -2.03 0.90
C ASP A 7 8.99 -1.57 1.63
N TYR A 8 8.86 -1.98 2.89
CA TYR A 8 7.70 -1.67 3.75
C TYR A 8 7.78 -0.30 4.44
N CYS A 9 8.80 0.53 4.18
CA CYS A 9 9.02 1.80 4.90
C CYS A 9 9.05 1.60 6.44
N ALA A 10 9.86 0.65 6.91
CA ALA A 10 9.87 0.24 8.32
C ALA A 10 10.37 1.35 9.27
N ASN A 11 9.78 1.41 10.47
CA ASN A 11 10.17 2.19 11.66
C ASN A 11 10.05 3.72 11.57
N THR A 12 10.37 4.34 10.43
CA THR A 12 10.43 5.80 10.30
C THR A 12 9.81 6.26 9.00
N ALA A 13 9.11 7.40 9.06
CA ALA A 13 8.59 8.05 7.87
C ALA A 13 9.73 8.42 6.90
N ARG A 14 9.44 8.34 5.60
CA ARG A 14 10.35 8.69 4.51
C ARG A 14 9.65 9.66 3.57
N ASP A 15 10.31 10.77 3.25
CA ASP A 15 9.82 11.70 2.24
C ASP A 15 9.93 11.07 0.85
N LEU A 16 8.78 11.02 0.17
CA LEU A 16 8.65 10.45 -1.17
C LEU A 16 7.72 11.33 -2.00
N LYS A 17 8.10 11.61 -3.24
CA LYS A 17 7.17 12.20 -4.21
C LYS A 17 6.23 11.10 -4.71
N ILE A 18 4.99 11.10 -4.23
CA ILE A 18 3.98 10.07 -4.57
C ILE A 18 2.91 10.70 -5.45
N ASP A 19 2.93 10.52 -6.77
CA ASP A 19 1.90 11.05 -7.69
C ASP A 19 0.63 10.18 -7.77
N VAL A 20 0.77 8.88 -7.49
CA VAL A 20 -0.31 7.89 -7.50
C VAL A 20 -0.19 7.00 -6.28
N ALA A 21 -1.32 6.68 -5.64
CA ALA A 21 -1.38 5.78 -4.50
C ALA A 21 -2.47 4.72 -4.70
N VAL A 22 -2.20 3.51 -4.22
CA VAL A 22 -3.14 2.37 -4.24
C VAL A 22 -3.41 1.95 -2.81
N LYS A 23 -4.69 1.81 -2.44
CA LYS A 23 -5.13 1.29 -1.15
C LYS A 23 -5.85 -0.03 -1.36
N ASN A 24 -5.29 -1.10 -0.82
CA ASN A 24 -5.90 -2.44 -0.88
C ASN A 24 -6.73 -2.76 0.37
N ASN A 25 -7.77 -3.58 0.19
CA ASN A 25 -8.59 -4.14 1.26
C ASN A 25 -8.93 -5.58 0.92
N PHE A 26 -8.47 -6.52 1.75
CA PHE A 26 -8.80 -7.94 1.62
C PHE A 26 -9.49 -8.38 2.91
N GLY A 27 -10.82 -8.31 2.90
CA GLY A 27 -11.66 -8.56 4.07
C GLY A 27 -12.01 -10.03 4.24
N PHE A 28 -12.36 -10.41 5.48
CA PHE A 28 -12.91 -11.72 5.78
C PHE A 28 -14.17 -12.00 4.95
N GLY A 29 -14.41 -13.27 4.62
CA GLY A 29 -15.49 -13.67 3.72
C GLY A 29 -15.20 -13.41 2.24
N GLY A 30 -13.95 -13.11 1.87
CA GLY A 30 -13.52 -12.98 0.47
C GLY A 30 -13.86 -11.63 -0.18
N THR A 31 -14.19 -10.61 0.63
CA THR A 31 -14.52 -9.28 0.10
C THR A 31 -13.24 -8.51 -0.20
N ASN A 32 -12.90 -8.39 -1.49
CA ASN A 32 -11.70 -7.70 -1.95
C ASN A 32 -12.06 -6.39 -2.66
N GLY A 33 -11.33 -5.31 -2.34
CA GLY A 33 -11.53 -4.01 -2.96
C GLY A 33 -10.26 -3.17 -2.93
N THR A 34 -10.04 -2.42 -4.01
CA THR A 34 -8.87 -1.54 -4.18
C THR A 34 -9.33 -0.17 -4.64
N LEU A 35 -8.73 0.87 -4.06
CA LEU A 35 -8.93 2.26 -4.48
C LEU A 35 -7.63 2.82 -5.06
N VAL A 36 -7.75 3.63 -6.11
CA VAL A 36 -6.62 4.31 -6.75
C VAL A 36 -6.84 5.81 -6.67
N PHE A 37 -5.82 6.52 -6.20
CA PHE A 37 -5.81 7.97 -6.08
C PHE A 37 -4.68 8.55 -6.91
N LYS A 38 -4.90 9.71 -7.51
CA LYS A 38 -3.90 10.47 -8.26
C LYS A 38 -3.91 11.92 -7.79
N ARG A 39 -2.73 12.53 -7.68
CA ARG A 39 -2.59 13.97 -7.43
C ARG A 39 -3.22 14.76 -8.58
N VAL A 40 -4.04 15.76 -8.23
CA VAL A 40 -4.62 16.75 -9.17
C VAL A 40 -3.72 17.96 -9.25
#